data_AF-A0A7C4C717-F1
#
_entry.id   AF-A0A7C4C717-F1
#
_cell.length_a   1.000
_cell.length_b   1.000
_cell.length_c   1.000
_cell.angle_alpha   90.00
_cell.angle_beta   90.00
_cell.angle_gamma   90.00
#
_symmetry.space_group_name_H-M   'P 1'
#
loop_
_entity.id
_entity.type
_entity.pdbx_description
1 polymer ?
#
loop_
_entity_poly.entity_id
_entity_poly.type
_entity_poly.pdbx_seq_one_letter_code
_entity_poly.pdbx_strand_id
1 'polypeptide(L)' 'HEGATDMRILMKMGIPTVCFGPGTITQMHAYNEWVDLKNVINAVKVMATMILDWCGYCE' A
#
# COMPACT_ATOMS: atom_id res chain seq x y z
N HIS A 1 6.76 -15.16 2.62
CA HIS A 1 7.35 -14.56 1.41
C HIS A 1 7.82 -13.18 1.77
N GLU A 2 9.09 -12.89 1.54
CA GLU A 2 9.68 -11.56 1.68
C GLU A 2 10.09 -11.08 0.28
N GLY A 3 9.94 -9.78 0.02
CA GLY A 3 10.23 -9.16 -1.27
C GLY A 3 10.84 -7.77 -1.09
N ALA A 4 11.58 -7.30 -2.09
CA ALA A 4 12.12 -5.95 -2.10
C ALA A 4 11.17 -5.00 -2.82
N THR A 5 11.07 -3.76 -2.32
CA THR A 5 10.34 -2.66 -2.97
C THR A 5 11.21 -1.41 -3.02
N ASP A 6 10.79 -0.40 -3.79
CA ASP A 6 11.49 0.89 -3.88
C ASP A 6 11.56 1.65 -2.56
N MET A 7 10.72 1.27 -1.58
CA MET A 7 10.78 1.74 -0.20
C MET A 7 12.20 1.69 0.37
N ARG A 8 13.00 0.66 0.02
CA ARG A 8 14.38 0.52 0.49
C ARG A 8 15.24 1.74 0.13
N ILE A 9 15.01 2.36 -1.02
CA ILE A 9 15.78 3.53 -1.48
C ILE A 9 15.44 4.75 -0.62
N LEU A 10 14.15 5.03 -0.43
CA LEU A 10 13.67 6.16 0.37
C LEU A 10 14.08 6.04 1.84
N MET A 11 13.98 4.83 2.41
CA MET A 11 14.44 4.56 3.77
C MET A 11 15.95 4.80 3.93
N LYS A 12 16.77 4.44 2.92
CA LYS A 12 18.23 4.75 2.92
C LYS A 12 18.51 6.24 2.83
N MET A 13 17.60 7.03 2.28
CA MET A 13 17.68 8.49 2.23
C MET A 13 17.14 9.17 3.50
N GLY A 14 16.73 8.41 4.51
CA GLY A 14 16.20 8.95 5.77
C GLY A 14 14.74 9.37 5.70
N ILE A 15 13.99 8.96 4.66
CA ILE A 15 12.56 9.25 4.52
C ILE A 15 11.75 8.05 5.04
N PRO A 16 11.04 8.17 6.18
CA PRO A 16 10.18 7.11 6.68
C PRO A 16 9.12 6.76 5.65
N THR A 17 9.09 5.50 5.22
CA THR A 17 8.23 5.02 4.14
C THR A 17 7.66 3.66 4.52
N VAL A 18 6.40 3.41 4.15
CA VAL A 18 5.73 2.11 4.31
C VAL A 18 5.31 1.56 2.95
N CYS A 19 5.24 0.24 2.83
CA CYS A 19 4.68 -0.44 1.67
C CYS A 19 3.26 -0.92 2.01
N PHE A 20 2.25 -0.33 1.39
CA PHE A 20 0.85 -0.61 1.66
C PHE A 20 0.06 -0.75 0.35
N GLY A 21 -0.81 -1.76 0.29
CA GLY A 21 -1.66 -2.04 -0.86
C GLY A 21 -2.58 -3.24 -0.61
N PRO A 22 -3.53 -3.51 -1.51
CA PRO A 22 -4.47 -4.62 -1.37
C PRO A 22 -3.83 -5.98 -1.72
N GLY A 23 -4.37 -7.06 -1.15
CA GLY A 23 -3.99 -8.44 -1.50
C GLY A 23 -2.87 -9.01 -0.65
N THR A 24 -2.29 -10.13 -1.10
CA THR A 24 -1.23 -10.85 -0.37
C THR A 24 -0.01 -11.09 -1.26
N ILE A 25 1.18 -11.12 -0.66
CA ILE A 25 2.44 -11.41 -1.34
C ILE A 25 2.46 -12.84 -1.92
N THR A 26 1.60 -13.73 -1.43
CA THR A 26 1.49 -15.09 -1.97
C THR A 26 0.74 -15.18 -3.29
N GLN A 27 -0.02 -14.15 -3.69
CA GLN A 27 -0.75 -14.11 -4.97
C GLN A 27 -0.05 -13.28 -6.05
N MET A 28 0.82 -12.32 -5.67
CA MET A 28 1.59 -11.58 -6.68
C MET A 28 2.45 -12.57 -7.49
N HIS A 29 2.53 -12.37 -8.80
CA HIS A 29 3.24 -13.24 -9.75
C HIS A 29 2.70 -14.69 -9.86
N ALA A 30 1.52 -14.99 -9.32
CA ALA A 30 0.88 -16.29 -9.58
C ALA A 30 0.39 -16.37 -11.04
N TYR A 31 0.33 -17.57 -11.61
CA TYR A 31 -0.15 -17.79 -12.99
C TYR A 31 -1.53 -17.19 -13.25
N ASN A 32 -2.39 -17.23 -12.22
CA ASN A 32 -3.75 -16.71 -12.23
C ASN A 32 -3.93 -15.57 -11.22
N GLU A 33 -2.96 -14.67 -11.13
CA GLU A 33 -2.94 -13.54 -10.19
C GLU A 33 -4.30 -12.85 -10.06
N TRP A 34 -4.75 -12.69 -8.81
CA TRP A 34 -6.02 -12.07 -8.46
C TRP A 34 -5.93 -11.32 -7.14
N VAL A 35 -6.92 -10.46 -6.88
CA VAL A 35 -7.08 -9.73 -5.64
C VAL A 35 -8.54 -9.72 -5.21
N ASP A 36 -8.81 -9.83 -3.90
CA ASP A 36 -10.16 -9.68 -3.36
C ASP A 36 -10.62 -8.21 -3.54
N LEU A 37 -11.78 -8.02 -4.15
CA LEU A 37 -12.37 -6.70 -4.36
C LEU A 37 -12.54 -5.91 -3.06
N LYS A 38 -12.85 -6.60 -1.95
CA LYS A 38 -12.95 -5.97 -0.62
C LYS A 38 -11.61 -5.38 -0.18
N ASN A 39 -10.49 -6.05 -0.47
CA ASN A 39 -9.16 -5.53 -0.15
C ASN A 39 -8.85 -4.27 -0.96
N VAL A 40 -9.24 -4.24 -2.24
CA VAL A 40 -9.09 -3.05 -3.09
C VAL A 40 -9.88 -1.87 -2.51
N ILE A 41 -11.16 -2.08 -2.21
CA ILE A 41 -12.03 -1.03 -1.64
C ILE A 41 -11.47 -0.52 -0.31
N ASN A 42 -10.97 -1.42 0.55
CA ASN A 42 -10.38 -1.03 1.83
C ASN A 42 -9.10 -0.21 1.65
N ALA A 43 -8.19 -0.64 0.77
CA ALA A 43 -6.95 0.09 0.48
C ALA A 43 -7.25 1.51 -0.05
N VAL A 44 -8.24 1.64 -0.94
CA VAL A 44 -8.70 2.94 -1.45
C VAL A 44 -9.23 3.82 -0.33
N LYS A 45 -10.08 3.30 0.55
CA LYS A 45 -10.62 4.07 1.69
C LYS A 45 -9.50 4.55 2.62
N VAL A 46 -8.55 3.68 2.95
CA VAL A 46 -7.42 4.05 3.82
C VAL A 46 -6.57 5.15 3.17
N MET A 47 -6.21 5.02 1.90
CA MET A 47 -5.44 6.07 1.21
C MET A 47 -6.23 7.38 1.09
N ALA A 48 -7.51 7.32 0.76
CA ALA A 48 -8.36 8.51 0.66
C ALA A 48 -8.47 9.24 2.00
N THR A 49 -8.75 8.51 3.09
CA THR A 49 -8.80 9.08 4.44
C THR A 49 -7.45 9.68 4.85
N MET A 50 -6.34 8.98 4.61
CA MET A 50 -5.00 9.50 4.89
C MET A 50 -4.73 10.82 4.15
N ILE A 51 -5.09 10.90 2.86
CA ILE A 51 -4.86 12.12 2.06
C ILE A 51 -5.74 13.27 2.56
N LEU A 52 -7.01 13.00 2.86
CA LEU A 52 -7.93 14.01 3.40
C LEU A 52 -7.43 14.55 4.74
N ASP A 53 -7.04 13.65 5.66
CA ASP A 53 -6.48 14.02 6.96
C ASP A 53 -5.18 14.83 6.79
N TRP A 54 -4.29 14.43 5.88
CA TRP A 54 -3.04 15.15 5.58
C TRP A 54 -3.29 16.55 5.00
N CYS A 55 -4.33 16.71 4.19
CA CYS A 55 -4.73 17.99 3.62
C CYS A 55 -5.50 18.89 4.60
N GLY A 56 -5.74 18.46 5.85
CA GLY A 56 -6.49 19.23 6.85
C GLY A 56 -7.99 19.30 6.57
N TYR A 57 -8.55 18.37 5.79
CA TYR A 57 -10.00 18.34 5.50
C TYR A 57 -10.85 18.05 6.75
N CYS A 58 -10.27 17.36 7.74
CA CYS A 58 -10.94 16.94 8.96
C CYS A 58 -10.71 17.90 10.15
N GLU A 59 -10.31 19.16 9.92
CA GLU A 59 -10.34 20.24 10.93
C GLU A 59 -11.74 20.87 11.07
#